data_AF-A0A520G006-F1
#
_entry.id   AF-A0A520G006-F1
#
_cell.length_a   1.000
_cell.length_b   1.000
_cell.length_c   1.000
_cell.angle_alpha   90.00
_cell.angle_beta   90.00
_cell.angle_gamma   90.00
#
_symmetry.space_group_name_H-M   'P 1'
#
loop_
_entity.id
_entity.type
_entity.pdbx_description
1 polymer ?
#
loop_
_entity_poly.entity_id
_entity_poly.type
_entity_poly.pdbx_seq_one_letter_code
_entity_poly.pdbx_strand_id
1 'polypeptide(L)' 'MSAWLRHLGALAALGACGLATAATGVAVLAAPPDTGPVTVFYPTDAPAAPFVRGPFRFELAADAAPRRGNGRLIVMS' A
#
# COMPACT_ATOMS: atom_id res chain seq x y z
N MET A 1 37.33 -24.71 -5.34
CA MET A 1 36.50 -23.48 -5.26
C MET A 1 35.82 -23.44 -3.90
N SER A 2 36.14 -22.43 -3.10
CA SER A 2 35.94 -22.42 -1.64
C SER A 2 34.47 -22.37 -1.23
N ALA A 3 34.09 -23.24 -0.28
CA ALA A 3 32.75 -23.27 0.31
C ALA A 3 32.34 -21.90 0.88
N TRP A 4 33.31 -21.10 1.36
CA TRP A 4 33.13 -19.72 1.80
C TRP A 4 32.40 -18.81 0.79
N LEU A 5 32.73 -18.90 -0.50
CA LEU A 5 32.08 -18.09 -1.55
C LEU A 5 30.58 -18.44 -1.68
N ARG A 6 30.22 -19.70 -1.44
CA ARG A 6 28.83 -20.18 -1.47
C ARG A 6 28.03 -19.65 -0.27
N HIS A 7 28.65 -19.56 0.90
CA HIS A 7 28.01 -19.02 2.11
C HIS A 7 27.83 -17.51 2.02
N LEU A 8 28.80 -16.78 1.46
CA LEU A 8 28.65 -15.35 1.18
C LEU A 8 27.55 -15.06 0.16
N GLY A 9 27.45 -15.87 -0.90
CA GLY A 9 26.36 -15.77 -1.88
C GLY A 9 24.98 -16.01 -1.26
N ALA A 10 24.86 -16.99 -0.36
CA ALA A 10 23.61 -17.29 0.35
C ALA A 10 23.18 -16.15 1.30
N LEU A 11 24.12 -15.53 2.02
CA LEU A 11 23.85 -14.38 2.88
C LEU A 11 23.42 -13.14 2.09
N ALA A 12 24.05 -12.88 0.94
CA ALA A 12 23.66 -11.78 0.05
C ALA A 12 22.24 -11.99 -0.52
N ALA A 13 21.86 -13.22 -0.84
CA ALA A 13 20.52 -13.54 -1.35
C ALA A 13 19.41 -13.36 -0.29
N LEU A 14 19.71 -13.62 0.99
CA LEU A 14 18.77 -13.39 2.10
C LEU A 14 18.51 -11.89 2.36
N GLY A 15 19.50 -11.02 2.10
CA GLY A 15 19.35 -9.56 2.22
C GLY A 15 18.57 -8.90 1.08
N ALA A 16 18.36 -9.59 -0.04
CA ALA A 16 17.65 -9.06 -1.20
C ALA A 16 16.11 -9.16 -1.09
N CYS A 17 15.59 -9.79 -0.03
CA CYS A 17 14.17 -9.74 0.30
C CYS A 17 13.80 -8.32 0.77
N GLY A 18 13.48 -7.44 -0.18
CA GLY A 18 12.96 -6.11 0.13
C GLY A 18 11.73 -6.20 1.02
N LEU A 19 11.73 -5.45 2.13
CA LEU A 19 10.54 -5.30 2.97
C LEU A 19 9.45 -4.65 2.12
N ALA A 20 8.43 -5.42 1.74
CA ALA A 20 7.27 -4.89 1.04
C ALA A 20 6.43 -4.07 2.03
N THR A 21 6.76 -2.80 2.21
CA THR A 21 5.97 -1.86 3.01
C THR A 21 4.99 -1.14 2.09
N ALA A 22 3.72 -1.50 2.14
CA ALA A 22 2.66 -0.72 1.51
C ALA A 22 1.87 -0.01 2.61
N ALA A 23 1.69 1.30 2.46
CA ALA A 23 0.75 2.06 3.26
C ALA A 23 -0.67 1.95 2.67
N THR A 24 -1.67 2.40 3.42
CA THR A 24 -3.05 2.47 2.94
C THR A 24 -3.34 3.87 2.41
N GLY A 25 -3.63 3.96 1.12
CA GLY A 25 -4.14 5.17 0.49
C GLY A 25 -5.66 5.27 0.63
N VAL A 26 -6.19 6.50 0.59
CA VAL A 26 -7.63 6.78 0.61
C VAL A 26 -7.97 7.81 -0.45
N ALA A 27 -9.06 7.59 -1.19
CA ALA A 27 -9.59 8.57 -2.13
C ALA A 27 -11.12 8.52 -2.13
N VAL A 28 -11.75 9.63 -2.53
CA VAL A 28 -13.19 9.70 -2.75
C VAL A 28 -13.44 9.79 -4.26
N LEU A 29 -14.11 8.77 -4.80
CA LEU A 29 -14.51 8.74 -6.19
C LEU A 29 -15.87 9.43 -6.33
N ALA A 30 -15.98 10.26 -7.37
CA ALA A 30 -17.26 10.79 -7.78
C ALA A 30 -18.18 9.64 -8.20
N ALA A 31 -19.44 9.73 -7.76
CA ALA A 31 -20.48 8.80 -8.14
C ALA A 31 -21.66 9.58 -8.73
N PRO A 32 -22.55 8.90 -9.47
CA PRO A 32 -23.82 9.49 -9.88
C PRO A 32 -24.60 10.11 -8.70
N PRO A 33 -25.40 11.17 -8.93
CA PRO A 33 -26.06 11.92 -7.85
C PRO A 33 -26.98 11.10 -6.96
N ASP A 34 -27.54 10.01 -7.48
CA ASP A 34 -28.46 9.09 -6.83
C ASP A 34 -27.76 8.05 -5.93
N THR A 35 -26.44 7.87 -6.07
CA THR A 35 -25.68 6.83 -5.36
C THR A 35 -24.73 7.38 -4.30
N GLY A 36 -24.30 8.63 -4.41
CA GLY A 36 -23.42 9.27 -3.43
C GLY A 36 -21.96 8.81 -3.51
N PRO A 37 -21.01 9.60 -2.96
CA PRO A 37 -19.58 9.41 -3.19
C PRO A 37 -19.06 8.08 -2.63
N VAL A 38 -18.14 7.45 -3.37
CA VAL A 38 -17.52 6.17 -2.96
C VAL A 38 -16.15 6.44 -2.37
N THR A 39 -15.96 6.11 -1.09
CA THR A 39 -14.61 6.09 -0.50
C THR A 39 -13.93 4.77 -0.87
N VAL A 40 -12.73 4.83 -1.44
CA VAL A 40 -11.89 3.66 -1.72
C VAL A 40 -10.64 3.68 -0.84
N PHE A 41 -10.23 2.49 -0.40
CA PHE A 41 -8.98 2.25 0.31
C PHE A 41 -8.13 1.26 -0.49
N TYR A 42 -6.85 1.56 -0.68
CA TYR A 42 -5.99 0.77 -1.57
C TYR A 42 -4.53 0.80 -1.11
N PRO A 43 -3.70 -0.20 -1.47
CA PRO A 43 -2.26 -0.15 -1.20
C PRO A 43 -1.58 1.00 -1.95
N THR A 44 -0.64 1.69 -1.32
CA THR A 44 0.20 2.73 -1.93
C THR A 44 1.63 2.70 -1.39
N ASP A 45 2.56 3.31 -2.14
CA ASP A 45 3.97 3.51 -1.77
C ASP A 45 4.19 4.85 -1.08
N ALA A 46 3.19 5.73 -1.13
CA ALA A 46 3.23 6.99 -0.42
C ALA A 46 3.26 6.76 1.10
N PRO A 47 4.01 7.57 1.85
CA PRO A 47 3.97 7.50 3.31
C PRO A 47 2.56 7.85 3.81
N ALA A 48 2.08 7.10 4.80
CA ALA A 48 0.87 7.45 5.52
C ALA A 48 1.12 8.68 6.40
N ALA A 49 0.07 9.49 6.59
CA ALA A 49 0.07 10.61 7.50
C ALA A 49 -1.23 10.62 8.31
N PRO A 50 -1.28 11.40 9.41
CA PRO A 50 -2.51 11.50 10.19
C PRO A 50 -3.68 12.03 9.37
N PHE A 51 -4.73 11.23 9.27
CA PHE A 51 -5.96 11.51 8.54
C PHE A 51 -7.15 11.49 9.49
N VAL A 52 -7.98 12.54 9.49
CA VAL A 52 -9.09 12.69 10.42
C VAL A 52 -10.42 12.68 9.67
N ARG A 53 -11.36 11.84 10.11
CA ARG A 53 -12.74 11.79 9.61
C ARG A 53 -13.70 11.84 10.79
N GLY A 54 -14.31 13.01 11.01
CA GLY A 54 -15.15 13.24 12.18
C GLY A 54 -14.35 13.00 13.48
N PRO A 55 -14.82 12.16 14.41
CA PRO A 55 -14.10 11.86 15.66
C PRO A 55 -12.97 10.83 15.49
N PHE A 56 -12.80 10.25 14.30
CA PHE A 56 -11.84 9.17 14.06
C PHE A 56 -10.53 9.70 13.47
N ARG A 57 -9.40 9.15 13.95
CA ARG A 57 -8.06 9.44 13.43
C ARG A 57 -7.44 8.14 12.91
N PHE A 58 -6.88 8.20 11.72
CA PHE A 58 -6.22 7.11 11.01
C PHE A 58 -4.84 7.57 10.54
N GLU A 59 -3.98 6.63 10.16
CA GLU A 59 -2.76 6.91 9.40
C GLU A 59 -2.98 6.45 7.96
N LEU A 60 -3.27 7.38 7.05
CA LEU A 60 -3.62 7.11 5.65
C LEU A 60 -2.92 8.10 4.71
N ALA A 61 -2.63 7.67 3.50
CA ALA A 61 -2.13 8.56 2.45
C ALA A 61 -3.30 9.08 1.61
N ALA A 62 -3.70 10.33 1.83
CA ALA A 62 -4.80 10.95 1.10
C ALA A 62 -4.45 11.17 -0.38
N ASP A 63 -5.36 10.76 -1.27
CA ASP A 63 -5.28 10.94 -2.73
C ASP A 63 -3.96 10.48 -3.36
N ALA A 64 -3.33 9.46 -2.75
CA ALA A 64 -2.06 8.92 -3.20
C ALA A 64 -2.21 8.04 -4.45
N ALA A 65 -1.14 7.93 -5.24
CA ALA A 65 -1.13 7.00 -6.37
C ALA A 65 -1.28 5.55 -5.86
N PRO A 66 -2.23 4.75 -6.38
CA PRO A 66 -2.33 3.35 -6.01
C PRO A 66 -1.11 2.55 -6.45
N ARG A 67 -0.58 1.67 -5.58
CA ARG A 67 0.41 0.68 -5.99
C ARG A 67 -0.28 -0.30 -6.94
N ARG A 68 0.34 -0.56 -8.09
CA ARG A 68 -0.16 -1.57 -9.03
C ARG A 68 -0.04 -2.97 -8.42
N GLY A 69 -1.18 -3.57 -8.08
CA GLY A 69 -1.28 -4.97 -7.67
C GLY A 69 -1.57 -5.91 -8.86
N ASN A 70 -2.37 -6.94 -8.63
CA ASN A 70 -2.86 -7.87 -9.67
C ASN A 70 -3.95 -7.29 -10.59
N GLY A 71 -4.22 -5.97 -10.51
CA GLY A 71 -5.24 -5.29 -11.29
C GLY A 71 -6.69 -5.48 -10.81
N ARG A 72 -6.90 -6.08 -9.63
CA ARG A 72 -8.23 -6.26 -9.05
C ARG A 72 -8.47 -5.28 -7.90
N LEU A 73 -9.63 -4.61 -7.91
CA LEU A 73 -10.08 -3.76 -6.82
C LEU A 73 -10.96 -4.59 -5.87
N ILE A 74 -10.66 -4.54 -4.56
CA ILE A 74 -11.50 -5.14 -3.52
C ILE A 74 -12.25 -4.00 -2.82
N VAL A 75 -13.58 -4.05 -2.85
CA VAL A 75 -14.46 -3.10 -2.16
C VAL A 75 -15.10 -3.83 -0.97
N MET A 76 -15.04 -3.23 0.22
CA MET A 76 -15.69 -3.75 1.43
C MET A 76 -16.89 -2.86 1.75
N SER A 77 -18.05 -3.47 2.04
CA SER A 77 -19.30 -2.79 2.43
C SER A 77 -19.66 -3.07 3.88
#